data_AF-A0A2N0WUC3-F1
#
_entry.id   AF-A0A2N0WUC3-F1
#
_cell.length_a   1.000
_cell.length_b   1.000
_cell.length_c   1.000
_cell.angle_alpha   90.00
_cell.angle_beta   90.00
_cell.angle_gamma   90.00
#
_symmetry.space_group_name_H-M   'P 1'
#
loop_
_entity.id
_entity.type
_entity.pdbx_description
1 polymer ?
#
loop_
_entity_poly.entity_id
_entity_poly.type
_entity_poly.pdbx_seq_one_letter_code
_entity_poly.pdbx_strand_id
1 'polypeptide(L)' 'MSNSKKFDINLIEDNGSWTAQITRRKTAKQTIVSKSQDGFASESDAQSWAEEQLKEFLQTIAARNKRR' A
#
# COMPACT_ATOMS: atom_id res chain seq x y z
N MET A 1 22.69 -5.79 0.19
CA MET A 1 21.92 -4.53 0.20
C MET A 1 20.62 -4.76 -0.53
N SER A 2 19.51 -4.95 0.18
CA SER A 2 18.20 -4.93 -0.45
C SER A 2 17.25 -4.25 0.52
N ASN A 3 16.99 -2.97 0.28
CA ASN A 3 15.86 -2.24 0.84
C ASN A 3 14.57 -2.87 0.29
N SER A 4 14.30 -4.14 0.58
CA SER A 4 13.05 -4.78 0.25
C SER A 4 12.00 -4.16 1.16
N LYS A 5 11.46 -3.03 0.71
CA LYS A 5 10.35 -2.34 1.36
C LYS A 5 9.27 -3.41 1.56
N LYS A 6 8.88 -3.64 2.81
CA LYS A 6 7.92 -4.70 3.16
C LYS A 6 6.55 -4.47 2.50
N PHE A 7 6.30 -3.24 2.10
CA PHE A 7 5.09 -2.76 1.45
C PHE A 7 5.43 -2.07 0.14
N ASP A 8 4.60 -2.31 -0.87
CA ASP A 8 4.66 -1.71 -2.19
C ASP A 8 3.27 -1.17 -2.58
N ILE A 9 3.24 -0.16 -3.44
CA ILE A 9 2.01 0.45 -3.97
C ILE A 9 1.86 0.01 -5.42
N ASN A 10 0.72 -0.60 -5.74
CA ASN A 10 0.31 -0.93 -7.10
C ASN A 10 -0.86 -0.04 -7.48
N LEU A 11 -0.76 0.64 -8.62
CA LEU A 11 -1.83 1.40 -9.22
C LEU A 11 -2.33 0.62 -10.43
N ILE A 12 -3.63 0.40 -10.51
CA ILE A 12 -4.29 -0.32 -11.61
C ILE A 12 -5.29 0.63 -12.22
N GLU A 13 -5.13 0.91 -13.51
CA GLU A 13 -6.12 1.64 -14.28
C GLU A 13 -7.19 0.67 -14.76
N ASP A 14 -8.46 0.97 -14.47
CA ASP A 14 -9.62 0.23 -14.95
C ASP A 14 -10.66 1.19 -15.54
N ASN A 15 -10.77 1.15 -16.87
CA ASN A 15 -11.80 1.81 -17.67
C ASN A 15 -12.03 3.31 -17.34
N GLY A 16 -10.96 4.07 -17.08
CA GLY A 16 -10.99 5.49 -16.75
C GLY A 16 -11.08 5.80 -15.25
N SER A 17 -11.04 4.77 -14.41
CA SER A 17 -10.89 4.88 -12.96
C SER A 17 -9.56 4.27 -12.52
N TRP A 18 -8.98 4.81 -11.46
CA TRP A 18 -7.73 4.31 -10.88
C TRP A 18 -8.03 3.58 -9.58
N THR A 19 -7.34 2.46 -9.40
CA THR A 19 -7.39 1.63 -8.20
C THR A 19 -6.01 1.60 -7.56
N ALA A 20 -5.92 2.07 -6.33
CA ALA A 20 -4.71 1.98 -5.53
C ALA A 20 -4.73 0.73 -4.65
N GLN A 21 -3.66 -0.05 -4.68
CA GLN A 21 -3.48 -1.24 -3.87
C GLN A 21 -2.17 -1.17 -3.10
N ILE A 22 -2.25 -1.21 -1.77
CA ILE A 22 -1.10 -1.37 -0.89
C ILE A 22 -0.89 -2.86 -0.72
N THR A 23 0.19 -3.37 -1.29
CA THR A 23 0.60 -4.77 -1.17
C THR A 23 1.69 -4.92 -0.13
N ARG A 24 1.77 -6.10 0.49
CA ARG A 24 2.85 -6.46 1.40
C ARG A 24 3.45 -7.80 1.03
N ARG A 25 4.76 -7.91 1.19
CA ARG A 25 5.45 -9.17 1.08
C ARG A 25 5.19 -10.01 2.33
N LYS A 26 4.39 -11.07 2.20
CA LYS A 26 4.10 -12.02 3.30
C LYS A 26 5.24 -13.02 3.45
N THR A 27 5.73 -13.55 2.33
CA THR A 27 6.88 -14.46 2.27
C THR A 27 7.75 -14.11 1.06
N ALA A 28 8.91 -14.77 0.90
CA ALA A 28 9.77 -14.53 -0.26
C ALA A 28 9.06 -14.72 -1.61
N LYS A 29 8.05 -15.60 -1.68
CA LYS A 29 7.32 -15.96 -2.90
C LYS A 29 5.89 -15.42 -2.96
N GLN A 30 5.40 -14.79 -1.88
CA GLN A 30 4.00 -14.39 -1.77
C GLN A 30 3.87 -12.93 -1.37
N THR A 31 3.20 -12.18 -2.23
CA THR A 31 2.74 -10.80 -2.00
C THR A 31 1.23 -10.82 -1.85
N ILE A 32 0.71 -10.09 -0.86
CA ILE A 32 -0.73 -10.01 -0.60
C ILE A 32 -1.16 -8.55 -0.53
N VAL A 33 -2.39 -8.26 -0.98
CA VAL A 33 -2.99 -6.95 -0.81
C VAL A 33 -3.38 -6.75 0.65
N SER A 34 -2.91 -5.67 1.25
CA SER A 34 -3.26 -5.30 2.63
C SER A 34 -4.39 -4.27 2.69
N LYS A 35 -4.44 -3.37 1.71
CA LYS A 35 -5.51 -2.39 1.56
C LYS A 35 -5.64 -2.05 0.08
N SER A 36 -6.86 -1.86 -0.39
CA SER A 36 -7.13 -1.40 -1.75
C SER A 36 -8.27 -0.40 -1.71
N GLN A 37 -8.22 0.57 -2.62
CA GLN A 37 -9.29 1.53 -2.84
C GLN A 37 -9.38 1.81 -4.34
N ASP A 38 -10.59 1.76 -4.85
CA ASP A 38 -10.96 2.09 -6.22
C ASP A 38 -11.72 3.42 -6.26
N GLY A 39 -11.97 3.89 -7.49
CA GLY A 39 -12.75 5.11 -7.74
C GLY A 39 -11.94 6.39 -7.79
N PHE A 40 -10.61 6.32 -7.96
CA PHE A 40 -9.80 7.51 -8.17
C PHE A 40 -9.94 8.01 -9.62
N ALA A 41 -10.00 9.33 -9.78
CA ALA A 41 -10.06 9.96 -11.10
C ALA A 41 -8.69 10.06 -11.77
N SER A 42 -7.61 10.05 -10.99
CA SER A 42 -6.24 10.18 -11.49
C SER A 42 -5.26 9.26 -10.76
N GLU A 43 -4.18 8.90 -11.44
CA GLU A 43 -3.07 8.14 -10.88
C GLU A 43 -2.43 8.85 -9.68
N SER A 44 -2.29 10.18 -9.76
CA SER A 44 -1.70 11.01 -8.70
C SER A 44 -2.54 10.98 -7.41
N ASP A 45 -3.87 11.01 -7.53
CA ASP A 45 -4.76 10.92 -6.37
C ASP A 45 -4.67 9.53 -5.73
N ALA A 46 -4.67 8.49 -6.57
CA ALA A 46 -4.53 7.10 -6.15
C ALA A 46 -3.18 6.86 -5.44
N GLN A 47 -2.10 7.42 -5.96
CA GLN A 47 -0.76 7.34 -5.36
C GLN A 47 -0.69 8.09 -4.02
N SER A 48 -1.16 9.33 -3.99
CA SER A 48 -1.13 10.16 -2.76
C SER A 48 -1.92 9.50 -1.64
N TRP A 49 -3.10 8.96 -1.96
CA TRP A 49 -3.89 8.18 -1.02
C TRP A 49 -3.13 6.95 -0.52
N ALA A 50 -2.49 6.19 -1.41
CA ALA A 50 -1.75 4.99 -1.02
C ALA A 50 -0.55 5.30 -0.12
N GLU A 51 0.17 6.41 -0.37
CA GLU A 51 1.30 6.86 0.44
C GLU A 51 0.86 7.30 1.85
N GLU A 52 -0.22 8.08 1.94
CA GLU A 52 -0.78 8.52 3.21
C GLU A 52 -1.26 7.33 4.05
N GLN A 53 -2.01 6.43 3.42
CA GLN A 53 -2.50 5.22 4.06
C GLN A 53 -1.37 4.28 4.47
N LEU A 54 -0.31 4.16 3.68
CA LEU A 54 0.86 3.39 4.04
C LEU A 54 1.56 3.97 5.29
N LYS A 55 1.68 5.30 5.37
CA LYS A 55 2.28 5.98 6.52
C LYS A 55 1.49 5.74 7.79
N GLU A 56 0.17 5.90 7.74
CA GLU A 56 -0.73 5.61 8.86
C GLU A 56 -0.65 4.14 9.31
N PHE A 57 -0.60 3.22 8.33
CA PHE A 57 -0.48 1.80 8.59
C PHE A 57 0.84 1.44 9.29
N LEU A 58 1.95 2.03 8.84
CA LEU A 58 3.27 1.86 9.47
C LEU A 58 3.29 2.42 10.90
N GLN A 59 2.69 3.57 11.14
CA GLN A 59 2.58 4.15 12.49
C GLN A 59 1.78 3.24 13.42
N THR A 60 0.66 2.69 12.95
CA THR A 60 -0.17 1.76 13.72
C THR A 60 0.60 0.50 14.09
N ILE A 61 1.37 -0.06 13.14
CA ILE A 61 2.23 -1.23 13.40
C ILE A 61 3.35 -0.90 14.38
N ALA A 62 4.01 0.25 14.22
CA ALA A 62 5.09 0.69 15.11
C ALA A 62 4.58 0.89 16.55
N ALA A 63 3.42 1.53 16.71
CA ALA A 63 2.78 1.71 18.01
C ALA A 63 2.41 0.37 18.65
N ARG A 64 1.91 -0.60 17.88
CA ARG A 64 1.61 -1.95 18.37
C ARG A 64 2.86 -2.71 18.80
N ASN A 65 3.95 -2.63 18.03
CA ASN A 65 5.20 -3.30 18.36
C ASN A 65 5.85 -2.71 19.61
N LYS A 66 5.73 -1.40 19.84
CA LYS A 66 6.28 -0.73 21.04
C LYS A 66 5.56 -1.13 22.33
N ARG A 67 4.35 -1.69 22.24
CA ARG A 67 3.55 -2.16 23.38
C ARG A 67 3.79 -3.65 23.72
N ARG A 68 4.56 -4.36 22.91
CA ARG A 68 4.83 -5.80 23.04
C ARG A 68 6.24 -6.01 23.58
#